data_AF-A0A7D8YE37-F1
#
_entry.id   AF-A0A7D8YE37-F1
#
_cell.length_a   1.000
_cell.length_b   1.000
_cell.length_c   1.000
_cell.angle_alpha   90.00
_cell.angle_beta   90.00
_cell.angle_gamma   90.00
#
_symmetry.space_group_name_H-M   'P 1'
#
loop_
_entity.id
_entity.type
_entity.pdbx_description
1 polymer ?
#
loop_
_entity_poly.entity_id
_entity_poly.type
_entity_poly.pdbx_seq_one_letter_code
_entity_poly.pdbx_strand_id
1 'polypeptide(L)'
;MTVDRLRRVMLILMATCWVGRSARAQLTTPIGQGVGGNQVATLDQQLINRLRATTEDRQAYIRLVVRKTETGELDRARVLAMERFAIKQNPRFPFPFFERAMKFESERVGVFLPPVRLLARPNDGR
;
A
#
# COMPACT_ATOMS: atom_id res chain seq x y z
N MET A 1 58.40 10.16 -15.09
CA MET A 1 57.73 8.86 -14.91
C MET A 1 58.06 8.34 -13.52
N THR A 2 57.35 8.77 -12.46
CA THR A 2 56.07 8.23 -11.93
C THR A 2 56.20 6.91 -11.16
N VAL A 3 56.78 6.94 -9.95
CA VAL A 3 56.54 5.90 -8.92
C VAL A 3 56.68 6.46 -7.49
N ASP A 4 56.16 7.65 -7.17
CA ASP A 4 56.46 8.31 -5.86
C ASP A 4 55.26 8.73 -5.00
N ARG A 5 54.05 8.21 -5.22
CA ARG A 5 52.88 8.74 -4.48
C ARG A 5 51.87 7.78 -3.89
N LEU A 6 52.09 6.46 -3.87
CA LEU A 6 50.99 5.53 -3.52
C LEU A 6 51.26 4.55 -2.37
N ARG A 7 52.29 4.76 -1.55
CA ARG A 7 52.59 3.91 -0.39
C ARG A 7 53.23 4.72 0.74
N ARG A 8 52.53 5.70 1.34
CA ARG A 8 53.02 6.40 2.57
C ARG A 8 52.01 7.37 3.20
N VAL A 9 50.74 6.99 3.32
CA VAL A 9 49.86 7.62 4.33
C VAL A 9 49.08 6.51 5.03
N MET A 10 49.86 5.66 5.70
CA MET A 10 49.42 4.92 6.86
C MET A 10 49.21 5.94 7.99
N LEU A 11 48.17 5.76 8.80
CA LEU A 11 47.91 6.47 10.08
C LEU A 11 47.48 7.94 10.00
N ILE A 12 46.20 8.19 9.69
CA ILE A 12 45.47 9.29 10.33
C ILE A 12 44.17 8.73 10.95
N LEU A 13 44.23 8.58 12.27
CA LEU A 13 43.18 8.62 13.29
C LEU A 13 41.72 8.45 12.80
N MET A 14 41.00 7.38 13.14
CA MET A 14 40.41 7.17 14.47
C MET A 14 39.86 8.48 15.06
N ALA A 15 38.82 9.03 14.42
CA ALA A 15 37.95 10.07 14.99
C ALA A 15 36.50 9.57 15.00
N THR A 16 36.29 8.46 15.71
CA THR A 16 34.99 8.07 16.27
C THR A 16 34.54 9.12 17.27
N CYS A 17 33.74 10.08 16.82
CA CYS A 17 32.94 10.94 17.69
C CYS A 17 31.53 11.08 17.12
N TRP A 18 30.80 9.96 17.03
CA TRP A 18 29.35 10.02 16.89
C TRP A 18 28.75 10.26 18.27
N VAL A 19 28.76 11.54 18.69
CA VAL A 19 28.12 11.98 19.93
C VAL A 19 26.61 11.81 19.79
N GLY A 20 26.09 10.74 20.36
CA GLY A 20 24.66 10.50 20.52
C GLY A 20 24.06 11.50 21.50
N ARG A 21 23.49 12.59 20.98
CA ARG A 21 22.69 13.52 21.79
C ARG A 21 21.30 12.91 22.00
N SER A 22 21.13 12.19 23.11
CA SER A 22 19.82 11.72 23.56
C SER A 22 19.03 12.90 24.13
N ALA A 23 18.21 13.55 23.31
CA ALA A 23 17.22 14.49 23.81
C ALA A 23 16.04 13.69 24.39
N ARG A 24 15.89 13.69 25.71
CA ARG A 24 14.67 13.22 26.38
C ARG A 24 13.57 14.26 26.17
N ALA A 25 12.77 14.08 25.13
CA ALA A 25 11.52 14.82 24.98
C ALA A 25 10.58 14.40 26.12
N GLN A 26 10.30 15.31 27.05
CA GLN A 26 9.32 15.10 28.11
C GLN A 26 7.93 15.32 27.52
N LEU A 27 7.17 14.23 27.38
CA LEU A 27 5.77 14.26 26.98
C LEU A 27 4.92 14.70 28.18
N THR A 28 4.71 16.01 28.30
CA THR A 28 3.59 16.56 29.07
C THR A 28 2.29 16.16 28.36
N THR A 29 1.50 15.29 28.97
CA THR A 29 0.11 15.03 28.56
C THR A 29 -0.81 15.84 29.47
N PRO A 30 -1.75 16.58 28.88
CA PRO A 30 -3.11 16.52 29.39
C PRO A 30 -4.12 16.19 28.29
N ILE A 31 -4.97 15.27 28.70
CA ILE A 31 -6.20 14.72 28.13
C ILE A 31 -7.06 15.79 27.46
N GLY A 32 -7.30 15.62 26.16
CA GLY A 32 -8.50 16.10 25.48
C GLY A 32 -9.32 14.87 25.09
N GLN A 33 -10.48 14.67 25.70
CA GLN A 33 -11.49 13.74 25.23
C GLN A 33 -12.07 14.30 23.92
N GLY A 34 -11.35 14.07 22.83
CA GLY A 34 -11.88 14.25 21.48
C GLY A 34 -12.85 13.12 21.21
N VAL A 35 -14.14 13.44 21.11
CA VAL A 35 -15.09 12.62 20.36
C VAL A 35 -14.64 12.65 18.89
N GLY A 36 -13.73 11.75 18.56
CA GLY A 36 -13.03 11.72 17.29
C GLY A 36 -12.24 10.43 17.25
N GLY A 37 -12.95 9.30 17.32
CA GLY A 37 -12.34 8.00 17.12
C GLY A 37 -11.58 8.04 15.81
N ASN A 38 -10.26 7.95 15.88
CA ASN A 38 -9.37 7.85 14.73
C ASN A 38 -9.62 6.49 14.08
N GLN A 39 -10.78 6.36 13.42
CA GLN A 39 -11.26 5.11 12.87
C GLN A 39 -10.38 4.83 11.66
N VAL A 40 -9.35 4.01 11.88
CA VAL A 40 -8.48 3.51 10.82
C VAL A 40 -9.39 2.83 9.81
N ALA A 41 -9.52 3.42 8.62
CA ALA A 41 -10.37 2.88 7.57
C ALA A 41 -10.01 1.42 7.32
N THR A 42 -11.02 0.55 7.25
CA THR A 42 -10.79 -0.86 6.90
C THR A 42 -10.19 -0.95 5.49
N LEU A 43 -9.52 -2.06 5.17
CA LEU A 43 -8.94 -2.24 3.83
C LEU A 43 -10.00 -2.08 2.73
N ASP A 44 -11.22 -2.58 2.98
CA ASP A 44 -12.38 -2.42 2.10
C ASP A 44 -12.73 -0.94 1.87
N GLN A 45 -12.98 -0.20 2.96
CA GLN A 45 -13.30 1.24 2.88
C GLN A 45 -12.17 2.03 2.19
N GLN A 46 -10.92 1.72 2.51
CA GLN A 46 -9.76 2.35 1.88
C GLN A 46 -9.77 2.13 0.37
N LEU A 47 -9.90 0.88 -0.08
CA LEU A 47 -9.87 0.53 -1.50
C LEU A 47 -11.08 1.11 -2.23
N ILE A 48 -12.29 1.04 -1.66
CA ILE A 48 -13.50 1.62 -2.27
C ILE A 48 -13.31 3.11 -2.52
N ASN A 49 -12.83 3.82 -1.49
CA ASN A 49 -12.69 5.27 -1.55
C ASN A 49 -11.57 5.69 -2.52
N ARG A 50 -10.39 5.09 -2.40
CA ARG A 50 -9.21 5.49 -3.18
C ARG A 50 -9.28 5.03 -4.63
N LEU A 51 -9.95 3.92 -4.91
CA LEU A 51 -10.16 3.44 -6.28
C LEU A 51 -11.42 4.04 -6.94
N ARG A 52 -12.20 4.86 -6.22
CA ARG A 52 -13.48 5.43 -6.73
C ARG A 52 -14.43 4.32 -7.22
N ALA A 53 -14.52 3.23 -6.46
CA ALA A 53 -15.40 2.10 -6.76
C ALA A 53 -16.83 2.39 -6.30
N THR A 54 -17.53 3.24 -7.04
CA THR A 54 -18.85 3.74 -6.63
C THR A 54 -20.02 2.82 -6.99
N THR A 55 -19.84 1.90 -7.93
CA THR A 55 -20.91 0.97 -8.34
C THR A 55 -20.88 -0.32 -7.50
N GLU A 56 -22.04 -0.95 -7.31
CA GLU A 56 -22.18 -2.14 -6.48
C GLU A 56 -21.24 -3.27 -6.95
N ASP A 57 -21.14 -3.51 -8.26
CA ASP A 57 -20.28 -4.55 -8.84
C ASP A 57 -18.79 -4.34 -8.52
N ARG A 58 -18.35 -3.07 -8.55
CA ARG A 58 -16.96 -2.71 -8.24
C ARG A 58 -16.67 -2.88 -6.76
N GLN A 59 -17.62 -2.53 -5.91
CA GLN A 59 -17.51 -2.77 -4.47
C GLN A 59 -17.55 -4.27 -4.16
N ALA A 60 -18.36 -5.06 -4.86
CA ALA A 60 -18.40 -6.51 -4.73
C ALA A 60 -17.06 -7.14 -5.10
N TYR A 61 -16.42 -6.66 -6.17
CA TYR A 61 -15.06 -7.05 -6.52
C TYR A 61 -14.05 -6.72 -5.42
N ILE A 62 -14.09 -5.52 -4.85
CA ILE A 62 -13.19 -5.12 -3.75
C ILE A 62 -13.40 -6.01 -2.53
N ARG A 63 -14.66 -6.26 -2.13
CA ARG A 63 -14.99 -7.16 -1.01
C ARG A 63 -14.45 -8.57 -1.22
N LEU A 64 -14.48 -9.08 -2.46
CA LEU A 64 -13.86 -10.36 -2.79
C LEU A 64 -12.34 -10.33 -2.64
N VAL A 65 -11.67 -9.29 -3.14
CA VAL A 65 -10.22 -9.10 -2.98
C VAL A 65 -9.85 -9.01 -1.50
N VAL A 66 -10.60 -8.26 -0.70
CA VAL A 66 -10.39 -8.13 0.75
C VAL A 66 -10.56 -9.47 1.45
N ARG A 67 -11.63 -10.21 1.15
CA ARG A 67 -11.83 -11.56 1.71
C ARG A 67 -10.65 -12.48 1.41
N LYS A 68 -10.17 -12.49 0.17
CA LYS A 68 -9.00 -13.28 -0.24
C LYS A 68 -7.70 -12.80 0.40
N THR A 69 -7.64 -11.53 0.78
CA THR A 69 -6.51 -10.98 1.55
C THR A 69 -6.58 -11.44 3.01
N GLU A 70 -7.77 -11.46 3.60
CA GLU A 70 -8.01 -11.91 4.97
C GLU A 70 -7.78 -13.41 5.13
N THR A 71 -8.08 -14.22 4.11
CA THR A 71 -7.78 -15.67 4.09
C THR A 71 -6.31 -15.98 3.77
N GLY A 72 -5.49 -14.97 3.46
CA GLY A 72 -4.08 -15.13 3.11
C GLY A 72 -3.81 -15.65 1.69
N GLU A 73 -4.85 -15.84 0.88
CA GLU A 73 -4.71 -16.18 -0.56
C GLU A 73 -4.03 -15.04 -1.33
N LEU A 74 -4.31 -13.80 -0.96
CA LEU A 74 -3.68 -12.60 -1.50
C LEU A 74 -2.87 -11.89 -0.42
N ASP A 75 -1.63 -11.55 -0.74
CA ASP A 75 -0.81 -10.74 0.16
C ASP A 75 -1.31 -9.28 0.18
N ARG A 76 -1.63 -8.79 1.37
CA ARG A 76 -2.07 -7.41 1.61
C ARG A 76 -1.09 -6.38 1.05
N ALA A 77 0.22 -6.63 1.17
CA ALA A 77 1.23 -5.71 0.65
C ALA A 77 1.15 -5.59 -0.87
N ARG A 78 0.89 -6.71 -1.58
CA ARG A 78 0.70 -6.72 -3.02
C ARG A 78 -0.59 -6.02 -3.43
N VAL A 79 -1.70 -6.24 -2.73
CA VAL A 79 -2.97 -5.54 -2.99
C VAL A 79 -2.79 -4.01 -2.87
N LEU A 80 -2.12 -3.55 -1.81
CA LEU A 80 -1.80 -2.13 -1.63
C LEU A 80 -0.84 -1.59 -2.71
N ALA A 81 0.11 -2.41 -3.19
CA ALA A 81 0.97 -2.02 -4.30
C ALA A 81 0.17 -1.86 -5.61
N MET A 82 -0.78 -2.76 -5.88
CA MET A 82 -1.67 -2.67 -7.05
C MET A 82 -2.61 -1.45 -6.98
N GLU A 83 -3.11 -1.12 -5.79
CA GLU A 83 -3.88 0.10 -5.55
C GLU A 83 -3.06 1.35 -5.92
N ARG A 84 -1.84 1.46 -5.37
CA ARG A 84 -0.94 2.60 -5.64
C ARG A 84 -0.57 2.68 -7.13
N PHE A 85 -0.31 1.54 -7.76
CA PHE A 85 -0.07 1.47 -9.19
C PHE A 85 -1.26 2.02 -9.97
N ALA A 86 -2.47 1.55 -9.68
CA ALA A 86 -3.69 1.97 -10.37
C ALA A 86 -3.94 3.49 -10.25
N ILE A 87 -3.73 4.06 -9.05
CA ILE A 87 -3.82 5.50 -8.83
C ILE A 87 -2.77 6.25 -9.65
N LYS A 88 -1.53 5.74 -9.72
CA LYS A 88 -0.46 6.34 -10.54
C LYS A 88 -0.81 6.32 -12.04
N GLN A 89 -1.46 5.27 -12.53
CA GLN A 89 -1.82 5.15 -13.94
C GLN A 89 -2.93 6.13 -14.34
N ASN A 90 -3.99 6.24 -13.53
CA ASN A 90 -5.05 7.21 -13.78
C ASN A 90 -5.77 7.60 -12.48
N PRO A 91 -5.43 8.75 -11.88
CA PRO A 91 -6.07 9.20 -10.64
C PRO A 91 -7.58 9.49 -10.76
N ARG A 92 -8.07 9.79 -11.97
CA ARG A 92 -9.48 10.09 -12.24
C ARG A 92 -10.32 8.82 -12.33
N PHE A 93 -9.76 7.76 -12.93
CA PHE A 93 -10.40 6.46 -13.10
C PHE A 93 -9.43 5.32 -12.77
N PRO A 94 -9.07 5.12 -11.49
CA PRO A 94 -8.04 4.15 -11.11
C PRO A 94 -8.55 2.70 -11.14
N PHE A 95 -9.83 2.47 -10.82
CA PHE A 95 -10.38 1.11 -10.68
C PHE A 95 -10.12 0.15 -11.87
N PRO A 96 -10.32 0.53 -13.15
CA PRO A 96 -10.04 -0.38 -14.27
C PRO A 96 -8.58 -0.83 -14.36
N PHE A 97 -7.64 0.01 -13.92
CA PHE A 97 -6.21 -0.34 -13.86
C PHE A 97 -5.92 -1.28 -12.69
N PHE A 98 -6.61 -1.08 -11.56
CA PHE A 98 -6.54 -1.98 -10.43
C PHE A 98 -7.06 -3.38 -10.77
N GLU A 99 -8.26 -3.49 -11.37
CA GLU A 99 -8.82 -4.77 -11.82
C GLU A 99 -7.86 -5.52 -12.75
N ARG A 100 -7.29 -4.79 -13.73
CA ARG A 100 -6.33 -5.37 -14.67
C ARG A 100 -5.05 -5.83 -13.97
N ALA A 101 -4.51 -5.04 -13.04
CA ALA A 101 -3.31 -5.40 -12.30
C ALA A 101 -3.55 -6.61 -11.37
N MET A 102 -4.70 -6.62 -10.68
CA MET A 102 -5.12 -7.73 -9.83
C MET A 102 -5.36 -9.01 -10.62
N LYS A 103 -5.85 -8.93 -11.86
CA LYS A 103 -5.95 -10.11 -12.74
C LYS A 103 -4.58 -10.79 -12.89
N PHE A 104 -3.56 -10.03 -13.31
CA PHE A 104 -2.20 -10.57 -13.46
C PHE A 104 -1.61 -11.06 -12.14
N GLU A 105 -1.87 -10.34 -11.04
CA GLU A 105 -1.41 -10.75 -9.72
C GLU A 105 -2.01 -12.10 -9.31
N SER A 106 -3.33 -12.24 -9.48
CA SER A 106 -4.08 -13.42 -9.10
C SER A 106 -3.71 -14.64 -9.94
N GLU A 107 -3.48 -14.46 -11.23
CA GLU A 107 -2.95 -15.49 -12.13
C GLU A 107 -1.57 -15.96 -11.67
N ARG A 108 -0.69 -15.02 -11.25
CA ARG A 108 0.66 -15.35 -10.78
C ARG A 108 0.65 -16.16 -9.48
N VAL A 109 -0.25 -15.87 -8.56
CA VAL A 109 -0.33 -16.57 -7.26
C VAL A 109 -1.31 -17.75 -7.29
N GLY A 110 -1.92 -18.06 -8.44
CA GLY A 110 -2.86 -19.18 -8.58
C GLY A 110 -4.21 -18.96 -7.89
N VAL A 111 -4.61 -17.71 -7.67
CA VAL A 111 -5.87 -17.34 -7.03
C VAL A 111 -6.87 -16.92 -8.10
N PHE A 112 -8.06 -17.52 -8.09
CA PHE A 112 -9.12 -17.08 -9.01
C PHE A 112 -9.73 -15.75 -8.54
N LEU A 113 -9.64 -14.72 -9.40
CA LEU A 113 -10.44 -13.50 -9.30
C LEU A 113 -11.30 -13.33 -10.57
N PRO A 114 -12.64 -13.46 -10.48
CA PRO A 114 -13.50 -13.21 -11.62
C PRO A 114 -13.45 -11.73 -12.02
N PRO A 115 -13.53 -11.40 -13.32
CA PRO A 115 -13.68 -10.02 -13.76
C PRO A 115 -14.97 -9.42 -13.20
N VAL A 116 -14.97 -8.10 -13.00
CA VAL A 116 -16.08 -7.34 -12.38
C VAL A 116 -17.40 -7.55 -13.12
N ARG A 117 -17.34 -7.73 -14.43
CA ARG A 117 -18.53 -8.00 -15.27
C ARG A 117 -19.27 -9.29 -14.90
N LEU A 118 -18.59 -10.29 -14.32
CA LEU A 118 -19.25 -11.51 -13.84
C LEU A 118 -19.85 -11.33 -12.44
N LEU A 119 -19.40 -10.31 -11.70
CA LEU A 119 -19.99 -9.92 -10.43
C LEU A 119 -21.14 -8.92 -10.61
N ALA A 120 -21.27 -8.35 -11.81
CA ALA A 120 -22.39 -7.50 -12.16
C ALA A 120 -23.67 -8.32 -12.13
N ARG A 121 -24.61 -7.93 -11.26
CA ARG A 121 -25.97 -8.44 -11.39
C ARG A 121 -26.51 -7.97 -12.74
N PRO A 122 -27.15 -8.83 -13.53
CA PRO A 122 -28.01 -8.38 -14.60
C PRO A 122 -29.03 -7.40 -13.98
N ASN A 123 -29.12 -6.20 -14.53
CA ASN A 123 -30.20 -5.28 -14.19
C ASN A 123 -31.49 -5.90 -14.71
N ASP A 124 -32.17 -6.69 -13.88
CA ASP A 124 -33.53 -7.14 -14.14
C ASP A 124 -34.43 -5.91 -14.04
N GLY A 125 -34.67 -5.26 -15.18
CA GLY A 125 -35.43 -4.02 -15.30
C GLY A 125 -36.83 -4.13 -14.68
N ARG A 126 -36.96 -3.65 -13.45
CA ARG A 126 -38.23 -3.33 -12.80
C ARG A 126 -38.34 -1.83 -12.60
#